data_AF-A0A1Q5GKJ5-F1
#
_entry.id   AF-A0A1Q5GKJ5-F1
#
_cell.length_a   1.000
_cell.length_b   1.000
_cell.length_c   1.000
_cell.angle_alpha   90.00
_cell.angle_beta   90.00
_cell.angle_gamma   90.00
#
_symmetry.space_group_name_H-M   'P 1'
#
loop_
_entity.id
_entity.type
_entity.pdbx_description
1 polymer ?
#
loop_
_entity_poly.entity_id
_entity_poly.type
_entity_poly.pdbx_seq_one_letter_code
_entity_poly.pdbx_strand_id
1 'polypeptide(L)'
;MTELDRLTTLFDALGADADARDWAESEVEEGLPQLARYRLLRTVWQDVDAWSTAAPRWVDAYRADGAAAGAVDRALAAGLAPDDLGTLAREIARETAFGVLRALADPVDGSLPAEVEARLPGWRLAELDAEGVPTGRHLDALHEDFAELEPKGGAG
;
A
#
# COMPACT_ATOMS: atom_id res chain seq x y z
N MET A 1 -6.18 5.05 -31.08
CA MET A 1 -6.24 4.51 -29.72
C MET A 1 -6.81 5.60 -28.85
N THR A 2 -7.92 5.34 -28.18
CA THR A 2 -8.52 6.32 -27.25
C THR A 2 -7.69 6.37 -25.97
N GLU A 3 -7.89 7.40 -25.13
CA GLU A 3 -7.22 7.44 -23.81
C GLU A 3 -7.69 6.28 -22.93
N LEU A 4 -8.97 5.90 -23.01
CA LEU A 4 -9.50 4.73 -22.33
C LEU A 4 -8.79 3.42 -22.71
N ASP A 5 -8.56 3.19 -24.01
CA ASP A 5 -7.84 1.99 -24.49
C ASP A 5 -6.39 1.98 -23.98
N ARG A 6 -5.75 3.16 -23.96
CA ARG A 6 -4.38 3.33 -23.46
C ARG A 6 -4.32 3.01 -21.96
N LEU A 7 -5.20 3.60 -21.16
CA LEU A 7 -5.24 3.41 -19.71
C LEU A 7 -5.55 1.95 -19.36
N THR A 8 -6.53 1.34 -20.01
CA THR A 8 -6.86 -0.09 -19.81
C THR A 8 -5.62 -0.96 -20.01
N THR A 9 -4.87 -0.74 -21.10
CA THR A 9 -3.62 -1.49 -21.37
C THR A 9 -2.57 -1.30 -20.28
N LEU A 10 -2.48 -0.10 -19.69
CA LEU A 10 -1.52 0.20 -18.63
C LEU A 10 -1.93 -0.45 -17.30
N PHE A 11 -3.22 -0.46 -16.96
CA PHE A 11 -3.74 -1.18 -15.79
C PHE A 11 -3.55 -2.69 -15.93
N ASP A 12 -3.81 -3.27 -17.11
CA ASP A 12 -3.52 -4.67 -17.42
C ASP A 12 -2.05 -5.01 -17.19
N ALA A 13 -1.14 -4.15 -17.68
CA ALA A 13 0.30 -4.33 -17.48
C ALA A 13 0.72 -4.22 -16.00
N LEU A 14 -0.05 -3.48 -15.19
CA LEU A 14 0.11 -3.42 -13.73
C LEU A 14 -0.62 -4.57 -13.02
N GLY A 15 -1.36 -5.44 -13.73
CA GLY A 15 -2.06 -6.59 -13.14
C GLY A 15 -3.33 -6.20 -12.39
N ALA A 16 -4.10 -5.24 -12.90
CA ALA A 16 -5.46 -4.96 -12.43
C ALA A 16 -6.50 -6.00 -12.93
N ASP A 17 -6.03 -7.06 -13.61
CA ASP A 17 -6.81 -8.19 -14.12
C ASP A 17 -8.21 -7.78 -14.62
N ALA A 18 -9.28 -8.29 -14.00
CA ALA A 18 -10.65 -8.08 -14.46
C ALA A 18 -11.15 -6.62 -14.32
N ASP A 19 -10.49 -5.81 -13.51
CA ASP A 19 -10.93 -4.46 -13.14
C ASP A 19 -10.20 -3.35 -13.93
N ALA A 20 -9.25 -3.71 -14.81
CA ALA A 20 -8.41 -2.75 -15.54
C ALA A 20 -9.21 -1.70 -16.32
N ARG A 21 -10.34 -2.11 -16.90
CA ARG A 21 -11.23 -1.21 -17.62
C ARG A 21 -11.98 -0.27 -16.67
N ASP A 22 -12.46 -0.78 -15.54
CA ASP A 22 -13.23 0.01 -14.57
C ASP A 22 -12.36 1.14 -13.97
N TRP A 23 -11.11 0.83 -13.63
CA TRP A 23 -10.12 1.83 -13.22
C TRP A 23 -9.85 2.88 -14.31
N ALA A 24 -9.77 2.46 -15.56
CA ALA A 24 -9.55 3.36 -16.69
C ALA A 24 -10.76 4.26 -16.98
N GLU A 25 -11.98 3.73 -16.88
CA GLU A 25 -13.22 4.51 -17.00
C GLU A 25 -13.31 5.56 -15.89
N SER A 26 -13.02 5.18 -14.63
CA SER A 26 -13.00 6.12 -13.50
C SER A 26 -12.00 7.26 -13.71
N GLU A 27 -10.78 7.01 -14.22
CA GLU A 27 -9.83 8.11 -14.51
C GLU A 27 -10.35 9.08 -15.58
N VAL A 28 -10.98 8.55 -16.64
CA VAL A 28 -11.51 9.37 -17.73
C VAL A 28 -12.74 10.17 -17.29
N GLU A 29 -13.64 9.57 -16.51
CA GLU A 29 -14.91 10.17 -16.10
C GLU A 29 -14.77 11.13 -14.91
N GLU A 30 -13.94 10.76 -13.93
CA GLU A 30 -13.78 11.52 -12.68
C GLU A 30 -12.58 12.47 -12.72
N GLY A 31 -11.65 12.28 -13.66
CA GLY A 31 -10.43 13.09 -13.76
C GLY A 31 -9.41 12.84 -12.65
N LEU A 32 -9.56 11.74 -11.90
CA LEU A 32 -8.64 11.33 -10.84
C LEU A 32 -7.42 10.59 -11.43
N PRO A 33 -6.22 10.70 -10.82
CA PRO A 33 -5.02 10.01 -11.32
C PRO A 33 -5.02 8.51 -10.92
N GLN A 34 -6.01 7.75 -11.39
CA GLN A 34 -6.21 6.35 -10.99
C GLN A 34 -5.01 5.46 -11.33
N LEU A 35 -4.36 5.67 -12.47
CA LEU A 35 -3.20 4.87 -12.85
C LEU A 35 -2.04 5.08 -11.86
N ALA A 36 -1.84 6.31 -11.38
CA ALA A 36 -0.84 6.61 -10.38
C ALA A 36 -1.22 6.02 -9.00
N ARG A 37 -2.49 6.10 -8.62
CA ARG A 37 -3.02 5.51 -7.37
C ARG A 37 -2.80 4.00 -7.36
N TYR A 38 -3.31 3.29 -8.38
CA TYR A 38 -3.19 1.85 -8.50
C TYR A 38 -1.73 1.40 -8.48
N ARG A 39 -0.85 2.08 -9.24
CA ARG A 39 0.58 1.76 -9.26
C ARG A 39 1.20 1.82 -7.87
N LEU A 40 0.89 2.86 -7.09
CA LEU A 40 1.38 2.99 -5.72
C LEU A 40 0.83 1.88 -4.82
N LEU A 41 -0.49 1.68 -4.83
CA LEU A 41 -1.17 0.72 -3.96
C LEU A 41 -0.71 -0.71 -4.23
N ARG A 42 -0.53 -1.07 -5.51
CA ARG A 42 0.08 -2.34 -5.90
C ARG A 42 1.48 -2.51 -5.30
N THR A 43 2.34 -1.51 -5.40
CA THR A 43 3.69 -1.59 -4.82
C THR A 43 3.64 -1.77 -3.31
N VAL A 44 2.76 -1.05 -2.62
CA VAL A 44 2.57 -1.22 -1.17
C VAL A 44 2.09 -2.63 -0.84
N TRP A 45 1.12 -3.18 -1.58
CA TRP A 45 0.65 -4.55 -1.40
C TRP A 45 1.75 -5.60 -1.62
N GLN A 46 2.64 -5.39 -2.60
CA GLN A 46 3.78 -6.29 -2.82
C GLN A 46 4.72 -6.32 -1.61
N ASP A 47 4.97 -5.17 -0.97
CA ASP A 47 5.77 -5.10 0.24
C ASP A 47 5.07 -5.72 1.45
N VAL A 48 3.75 -5.55 1.57
CA VAL A 48 2.92 -6.19 2.61
C VAL A 48 2.93 -7.72 2.46
N ASP A 49 2.66 -8.23 1.26
CA ASP A 49 2.60 -9.67 0.99
C ASP A 49 3.97 -10.36 1.09
N ALA A 50 5.07 -9.62 0.89
CA ALA A 50 6.42 -10.13 1.11
C ALA A 50 6.66 -10.62 2.55
N TRP A 51 5.98 -10.02 3.55
CA TRP A 51 6.09 -10.46 4.95
C TRP A 51 5.53 -11.85 5.18
N SER A 52 4.51 -12.27 4.44
CA SER A 52 3.99 -13.64 4.50
C SER A 52 4.75 -14.58 3.57
N THR A 53 4.98 -14.17 2.32
CA THR A 53 5.52 -15.07 1.27
C THR A 53 7.01 -15.38 1.44
N ALA A 54 7.77 -14.51 2.09
CA ALA A 54 9.19 -14.71 2.35
C ALA A 54 9.49 -15.10 3.81
N ALA A 55 8.49 -15.60 4.55
CA ALA A 55 8.56 -15.78 6.00
C ALA A 55 9.74 -16.63 6.48
N PRO A 56 10.01 -17.83 5.93
CA PRO A 56 11.17 -18.61 6.34
C PRO A 56 12.49 -17.83 6.20
N ARG A 57 12.64 -17.07 5.11
CA ARG A 57 13.88 -16.33 4.81
C ARG A 57 14.12 -15.18 5.79
N TRP A 58 13.11 -14.36 6.07
CA TRP A 58 13.29 -13.25 6.99
C TRP A 58 13.38 -13.74 8.45
N VAL A 59 12.66 -14.82 8.81
CA VAL A 59 12.78 -15.43 10.14
C VAL A 59 14.22 -15.85 10.40
N ASP A 60 14.85 -16.58 9.48
CA ASP A 60 16.25 -16.97 9.61
C ASP A 60 17.20 -15.77 9.71
N ALA A 61 16.98 -14.73 8.89
CA ALA A 61 17.78 -13.51 8.95
C ALA A 61 17.65 -12.78 10.29
N TYR A 62 16.44 -12.70 10.85
CA TYR A 62 16.20 -12.06 12.14
C TYR A 62 16.80 -12.84 13.31
N ARG A 63 16.85 -14.18 13.23
CA ARG A 63 17.53 -14.99 14.25
C ARG A 63 19.05 -14.80 14.24
N ALA A 64 19.64 -14.56 13.07
CA ALA A 64 21.08 -14.42 12.95
C ALA A 64 21.60 -13.09 13.55
N ASP A 65 20.92 -11.97 13.29
CA ASP A 65 21.41 -10.63 13.71
C ASP A 65 20.28 -9.57 13.81
N GLY A 66 19.02 -9.99 13.94
CA GLY A 66 17.88 -9.07 13.99
C GLY A 66 17.66 -8.48 15.38
N ALA A 67 17.19 -7.23 15.44
CA ALA A 67 16.78 -6.60 16.70
C ALA A 67 15.69 -7.39 17.46
N ALA A 68 14.91 -8.21 16.73
CA ALA A 68 13.87 -9.06 17.30
C ALA A 68 14.29 -10.55 17.44
N ALA A 69 15.58 -10.91 17.31
CA ALA A 69 16.08 -12.29 17.35
C ALA A 69 15.51 -13.09 18.52
N GLY A 70 15.61 -12.54 19.74
CA GLY A 70 15.11 -13.21 20.94
C GLY A 70 13.59 -13.38 20.99
N ALA A 71 12.82 -12.53 20.33
CA ALA A 71 11.37 -12.70 20.21
C ALA A 71 11.03 -13.82 19.21
N VAL A 72 11.72 -13.86 18.07
CA VAL A 72 11.58 -14.92 17.06
C VAL A 72 11.96 -16.29 17.66
N ASP A 73 13.10 -16.38 18.35
CA ASP A 73 13.52 -17.63 19.00
C ASP A 73 12.49 -18.15 20.00
N ARG A 74 11.90 -17.26 20.81
CA ARG A 74 10.85 -17.65 21.76
C ARG A 74 9.58 -18.11 21.05
N ALA A 75 9.19 -17.47 19.95
CA ALA A 75 8.01 -17.88 19.19
C ALA A 75 8.18 -19.26 18.56
N LEU A 76 9.36 -19.53 17.97
CA LEU A 76 9.70 -20.85 17.42
C LEU A 76 9.78 -21.91 18.53
N ALA A 77 10.36 -21.58 19.68
CA ALA A 77 10.41 -22.47 20.84
C ALA A 77 9.01 -22.76 21.43
N ALA A 78 8.06 -21.84 21.25
CA ALA A 78 6.65 -22.03 21.60
C ALA A 78 5.87 -22.84 20.54
N GLY A 79 6.50 -23.21 19.43
CA GLY A 79 5.92 -24.08 18.40
C GLY A 79 5.29 -23.35 17.22
N LEU A 80 5.43 -22.03 17.09
CA LEU A 80 5.00 -21.32 15.89
C LEU A 80 5.90 -21.68 14.70
N ALA A 81 5.30 -21.91 13.54
CA ALA A 81 6.04 -22.02 12.29
C ALA A 81 6.45 -20.63 11.78
N PRO A 82 7.51 -20.52 10.96
CA PRO A 82 7.83 -19.27 10.27
C PRO A 82 6.65 -18.68 9.51
N ASP A 83 5.80 -19.52 8.91
CA ASP A 83 4.63 -19.08 8.16
C ASP A 83 3.57 -18.42 9.07
N ASP A 84 3.38 -18.90 10.30
CA ASP A 84 2.50 -18.26 11.28
C ASP A 84 2.99 -16.84 11.63
N LEU A 85 4.31 -16.69 11.77
CA LEU A 85 4.94 -15.39 11.98
C LEU A 85 4.80 -14.49 10.75
N GLY A 86 4.86 -15.07 9.55
CA GLY A 86 4.61 -14.39 8.28
C GLY A 86 3.19 -13.83 8.16
N THR A 87 2.18 -14.63 8.51
CA THR A 87 0.79 -14.18 8.54
C THR A 87 0.59 -13.01 9.50
N LEU A 88 1.13 -13.11 10.73
CA LEU A 88 1.05 -12.01 11.69
C LEU A 88 1.78 -10.75 11.20
N ALA A 89 2.98 -10.91 10.65
CA ALA A 89 3.78 -9.80 10.13
C ALA A 89 3.09 -9.10 8.95
N ARG A 90 2.44 -9.85 8.04
CA ARG A 90 1.63 -9.31 6.94
C ARG A 90 0.50 -8.44 7.48
N GLU A 91 -0.24 -8.89 8.49
CA GLU A 91 -1.34 -8.10 9.06
C GLU A 91 -0.84 -6.82 9.73
N ILE A 92 0.28 -6.88 10.47
CA ILE A 92 0.90 -5.68 11.04
C ILE A 92 1.34 -4.71 9.93
N ALA A 93 1.93 -5.23 8.84
CA ALA A 93 2.34 -4.41 7.70
C ALA A 93 1.14 -3.77 6.99
N ARG A 94 0.06 -4.53 6.77
CA ARG A 94 -1.22 -4.07 6.20
C ARG A 94 -1.82 -2.92 7.02
N GLU A 95 -1.97 -3.10 8.34
CA GLU A 95 -2.52 -2.08 9.24
C GLU A 95 -1.62 -0.83 9.31
N THR A 96 -0.29 -1.03 9.32
CA THR A 96 0.67 0.09 9.29
C THR A 96 0.57 0.87 7.98
N ALA A 97 0.49 0.19 6.84
CA ALA A 97 0.34 0.80 5.53
C ALA A 97 -0.97 1.59 5.44
N PHE A 98 -2.09 1.00 5.88
CA PHE A 98 -3.38 1.69 5.94
C PHE A 98 -3.30 2.97 6.80
N GLY A 99 -2.69 2.90 7.98
CA GLY A 99 -2.50 4.05 8.87
C GLY A 99 -1.68 5.19 8.22
N VAL A 100 -0.61 4.85 7.49
CA VAL A 100 0.19 5.84 6.74
C VAL A 100 -0.61 6.47 5.61
N LEU A 101 -1.35 5.67 4.83
CA LEU A 101 -2.19 6.18 3.74
C LEU A 101 -3.33 7.09 4.26
N ARG A 102 -3.89 6.78 5.43
CA ARG A 102 -4.83 7.65 6.15
C ARG A 102 -4.18 8.98 6.52
N ALA A 103 -2.99 8.95 7.12
CA ALA A 103 -2.27 10.17 7.52
C ALA A 103 -1.79 11.02 6.33
N LEU A 104 -1.64 10.43 5.14
CA LEU A 104 -1.37 11.16 3.91
C LEU A 104 -2.60 11.93 3.40
N ALA A 105 -3.81 11.39 3.60
CA ALA A 105 -5.06 12.02 3.20
C ALA A 105 -5.52 13.06 4.24
N ASP A 106 -5.39 12.74 5.53
CA ASP A 106 -5.72 13.64 6.63
C ASP A 106 -4.53 13.72 7.62
N PRO A 107 -3.74 14.80 7.56
CA PRO A 107 -2.61 15.01 8.47
C PRO A 107 -3.05 15.36 9.89
N VAL A 108 -4.33 15.65 10.13
CA VAL A 108 -4.87 16.02 11.43
C VAL A 108 -5.28 14.75 12.18
N ASP A 109 -4.57 14.44 13.26
CA ASP A 109 -4.89 13.28 14.11
C ASP A 109 -5.74 13.65 15.35
N GLY A 110 -6.07 14.93 15.52
CA GLY A 110 -6.86 15.45 16.64
C GLY A 110 -6.13 15.38 17.99
N SER A 111 -4.82 15.16 18.00
CA SER A 111 -4.02 15.06 19.23
C SER A 111 -3.63 16.43 19.79
N LEU A 112 -3.82 17.51 19.04
CA LEU A 112 -3.40 18.86 19.38
C LEU A 112 -4.59 19.83 19.44
N PRO A 113 -4.47 20.95 20.17
CA PRO A 113 -5.46 22.02 20.09
C PRO A 113 -5.57 22.55 18.66
N ALA A 114 -6.79 22.88 18.20
CA ALA A 114 -7.07 23.32 16.84
C ALA A 114 -6.23 24.54 16.41
N GLU A 115 -5.90 25.44 17.35
CA GLU A 115 -5.06 26.62 17.07
C GLU A 115 -3.59 26.25 16.81
N VAL A 116 -3.12 25.13 17.35
CA VAL A 116 -1.80 24.58 17.06
C VAL A 116 -1.82 23.86 15.72
N GLU A 117 -2.84 23.02 15.48
CA GLU A 117 -3.00 22.28 14.22
C GLU A 117 -3.04 23.20 13.00
N ALA A 118 -3.79 24.32 13.09
CA ALA A 118 -3.89 25.31 12.03
C ALA A 118 -2.55 25.99 11.66
N ARG A 119 -1.49 25.80 12.48
CA ARG A 119 -0.16 26.36 12.26
C ARG A 119 0.86 25.32 11.78
N LEU A 120 0.47 24.05 11.69
CA LEU A 120 1.34 22.97 11.21
C LEU A 120 1.36 22.92 9.68
N PRO A 121 2.45 22.41 9.09
CA PRO A 121 2.52 22.21 7.64
C PRO A 121 1.59 21.07 7.21
N GLY A 122 0.90 21.26 6.09
CA GLY A 122 0.22 20.17 5.39
C GLY A 122 1.14 19.48 4.37
N TRP A 123 0.72 18.31 3.90
CA TRP A 123 1.34 17.58 2.80
C TRP A 123 0.28 16.93 1.93
N ARG A 124 0.71 16.46 0.76
CA ARG A 124 -0.08 15.63 -0.15
C ARG A 124 0.86 14.88 -1.08
N LEU A 125 0.38 13.77 -1.63
CA LEU A 125 1.09 13.07 -2.69
C LEU A 125 0.64 13.59 -4.06
N ALA A 126 1.59 14.00 -4.90
CA ALA A 126 1.34 14.55 -6.22
C ALA A 126 1.76 13.57 -7.31
N GLU A 127 0.97 13.51 -8.38
CA GLU A 127 1.39 12.81 -9.59
C GLU A 127 2.42 13.64 -10.34
N LEU A 128 3.43 12.97 -10.88
CA LEU A 128 4.46 13.54 -11.73
C LEU A 128 4.34 12.98 -13.16
N ASP A 129 4.69 13.80 -14.15
CA ASP A 129 4.88 13.33 -15.53
C ASP A 129 6.22 12.58 -15.70
N ALA A 130 6.54 12.21 -16.94
CA ALA A 130 7.75 11.46 -17.27
C ALA A 130 9.05 12.25 -16.99
N GLU A 131 8.96 13.58 -16.99
CA GLU A 131 10.04 14.51 -16.72
C GLU A 131 10.19 14.82 -15.22
N GLY A 132 9.28 14.29 -14.39
CA GLY A 132 9.27 14.50 -12.94
C GLY A 132 8.61 15.83 -12.52
N VAL A 133 7.86 16.47 -13.42
CA VAL A 133 7.13 17.71 -13.15
C VAL A 133 5.75 17.37 -12.59
N PRO A 134 5.28 18.05 -11.53
CA PRO A 134 3.93 17.84 -11.02
C PRO A 134 2.86 18.14 -12.07
N THR A 135 1.96 17.18 -12.30
CA THR A 135 0.86 17.33 -13.27
C THR A 135 -0.26 18.24 -12.76
N GLY A 136 -0.23 18.56 -11.46
CA GLY A 136 -1.32 19.23 -10.76
C GLY A 136 -2.39 18.27 -10.22
N ARG A 137 -2.31 16.98 -10.55
CA ARG A 137 -3.18 15.94 -9.96
C ARG A 137 -2.61 15.42 -8.64
N HIS A 138 -3.49 14.95 -7.75
CA HIS A 138 -3.13 14.48 -6.42
C HIS A 138 -3.68 13.09 -6.16
N LEU A 139 -2.90 12.27 -5.46
CA LEU A 139 -3.29 10.95 -5.03
C LEU A 139 -3.92 11.11 -3.63
N ASP A 140 -5.20 11.43 -3.59
CA ASP A 140 -5.98 11.60 -2.35
C ASP A 140 -6.64 10.29 -1.90
N ALA A 141 -7.21 10.19 -0.70
CA ALA A 141 -8.07 9.06 -0.26
C ALA A 141 -7.54 7.63 -0.55
N LEU A 142 -6.22 7.44 -0.65
CA LEU A 142 -5.58 6.17 -1.04
C LEU A 142 -5.93 5.00 -0.11
N HIS A 143 -6.27 5.30 1.13
CA HIS A 143 -6.62 4.31 2.14
C HIS A 143 -7.98 3.62 1.84
N GLU A 144 -8.88 4.28 1.12
CA GLU A 144 -10.17 3.71 0.69
C GLU A 144 -9.91 2.58 -0.32
N ASP A 145 -9.20 2.91 -1.41
CA ASP A 145 -8.81 1.94 -2.44
C ASP A 145 -7.88 0.84 -1.91
N PHE A 146 -6.99 1.14 -0.95
CA PHE A 146 -6.05 0.17 -0.42
C PHE A 146 -6.75 -1.05 0.20
N ALA A 147 -7.83 -0.80 0.94
CA ALA A 147 -8.62 -1.85 1.56
C ALA A 147 -9.40 -2.69 0.52
N GLU A 148 -9.86 -2.06 -0.56
CA GLU A 148 -10.59 -2.73 -1.64
C GLU A 148 -9.68 -3.58 -2.53
N LEU A 149 -8.45 -3.10 -2.76
CA LEU A 149 -7.41 -3.76 -3.56
C LEU A 149 -6.70 -4.91 -2.82
N GLU A 150 -7.08 -5.23 -1.59
CA GLU A 150 -6.50 -6.37 -0.89
C GLU A 150 -6.59 -7.62 -1.76
N PRO A 151 -5.44 -8.27 -2.08
CA PRO A 151 -5.45 -9.51 -2.83
C PRO A 151 -6.30 -10.53 -2.08
N LYS A 152 -7.50 -10.80 -2.61
CA LYS A 152 -8.37 -11.85 -2.09
C LYS A 152 -7.67 -13.16 -2.39
N GLY A 153 -6.98 -13.70 -1.39
CA GLY A 153 -6.21 -14.94 -1.52
C GLY A 153 -7.04 -15.98 -2.28
N GLY A 154 -6.46 -16.54 -3.33
CA GLY A 154 -7.09 -17.64 -4.05
C GLY A 154 -7.43 -18.73 -3.05
N ALA A 155 -8.69 -19.18 -3.03
CA ALA A 155 -9.07 -20.35 -2.25
C ALA A 155 -8.15 -21.51 -2.67
N GLY A 156 -7.22 -21.86 -1.79
CA GLY A 156 -6.45 -23.10 -1.86
C GLY A 156 -7.33 -24.29 -1.51
#